data_AF-A0AA37KQJ8-F1
#
_entry.id   AF-A0AA37KQJ8-F1
#
_cell.length_a   1.000
_cell.length_b   1.000
_cell.length_c   1.000
_cell.angle_alpha   90.00
_cell.angle_beta   90.00
_cell.angle_gamma   90.00
#
_symmetry.space_group_name_H-M   'P 1'
#
loop_
_entity.id
_entity.type
_entity.pdbx_description
1 polymer ?
#
loop_
_entity_poly.entity_id
_entity_poly.type
_entity_poly.pdbx_seq_one_letter_code
_entity_poly.pdbx_strand_id
1 'polypeptide(L)'
;MKFITRFLCVPVAGLLALTSCAKDEDESYVQFENQALEAWMTQHRSDLVQNYQSDGGYYIDVIEAGDQSLDPIGKEPIWVSFDFTGRDLAGNIILTRNADSARLAGTFSKYTHYVPFYRYCGTENTGLMEGTWLAMRNTLKLGEKYYNANKDRLGLRSPELQLRYGTKIQLYMPSSVVGNGVEGTGGYEGQYTLSSKRPFIVTMEIRDTVNNPLEREGGDVDGFCDDNGGRLVYGKEADDKTGAVVRPTDPEDANHAYVTANRWVSACDTIPQLYVNVRYDPTQADGDCLTFPEPYKSAYEPYTDGAMADIDKRIAEALKKRFYPDEDDKYEGVVKLEADSVTLDGTAKIWYIGRFLDGFIFDTNIDEVKKIIYGEVQSAGSALSYTPSSGGMIQAFYYTIPNLKYGQWAELITTSTNAYGSSGKTGSTSSSTSGTSGYSSSYYDYLNYLNYANSYYGSGGYYGGYYNNYYGGYGGYYGGYYGDMYGSDYDSSSTGTTVTTISTEIPSFTPLIFQLYIEPKE
;
A
#
# COMPACT_ATOMS: atom_id res chain seq x y z
N MET A 1 -33.40 81.93 -10.03
CA MET A 1 -32.98 80.87 -9.09
C MET A 1 -34.21 80.23 -8.49
N LYS A 2 -34.19 78.89 -8.35
CA LYS A 2 -35.11 78.03 -7.56
C LYS A 2 -36.39 77.57 -8.27
N PHE A 3 -36.31 76.39 -8.88
CA PHE A 3 -37.44 75.52 -9.21
C PHE A 3 -37.88 74.79 -7.93
N ILE A 4 -39.11 74.95 -7.42
CA ILE A 4 -40.41 74.43 -7.89
C ILE A 4 -40.42 72.89 -7.72
N THR A 5 -40.96 72.30 -6.62
CA THR A 5 -42.39 72.12 -6.23
C THR A 5 -43.07 71.10 -7.20
N ARG A 6 -43.69 69.96 -6.86
CA ARG A 6 -44.68 69.61 -5.81
C ARG A 6 -45.01 68.09 -5.92
N PHE A 7 -45.33 67.46 -4.78
CA PHE A 7 -46.43 66.49 -4.49
C PHE A 7 -46.96 65.51 -5.57
N LEU A 8 -47.11 64.21 -5.24
CA LEU A 8 -48.38 63.58 -4.75
C LEU A 8 -48.22 62.07 -4.46
N CYS A 9 -49.16 61.51 -3.71
CA CYS A 9 -49.22 60.19 -3.04
C CYS A 9 -49.45 58.92 -3.92
N VAL A 10 -48.75 57.82 -3.55
CA VAL A 10 -49.13 56.38 -3.38
C VAL A 10 -50.43 55.87 -4.08
N PRO A 11 -50.45 54.74 -4.86
CA PRO A 11 -50.43 53.38 -4.28
C PRO A 11 -49.84 52.20 -5.08
N VAL A 12 -49.84 51.07 -4.36
CA VAL A 12 -49.31 49.71 -4.55
C VAL A 12 -49.86 48.91 -5.75
N ALA A 13 -49.01 47.98 -6.22
CA ALA A 13 -49.26 46.73 -6.96
C ALA A 13 -49.61 46.78 -8.46
N GLY A 14 -48.66 46.26 -9.26
CA GLY A 14 -48.88 45.71 -10.58
C GLY A 14 -47.82 44.65 -10.87
N LEU A 15 -48.22 43.37 -10.82
CA LEU A 15 -47.42 42.22 -11.25
C LEU A 15 -46.98 42.41 -12.70
N LEU A 16 -45.66 42.36 -12.94
CA LEU A 16 -45.11 41.97 -14.24
C LEU A 16 -44.06 40.89 -14.00
N ALA A 17 -44.45 39.67 -14.34
CA ALA A 17 -43.58 38.54 -14.55
C ALA A 17 -42.59 38.89 -15.67
N LEU A 18 -41.38 39.31 -15.28
CA LEU A 18 -40.23 39.18 -16.14
C LEU A 18 -39.62 37.84 -15.78
N THR A 19 -39.74 36.92 -16.73
CA THR A 19 -39.03 35.66 -16.81
C THR A 19 -37.55 35.93 -16.56
N SER A 20 -37.10 35.71 -15.33
CA SER A 20 -35.70 35.50 -15.03
C SER A 20 -35.35 34.17 -15.67
N CYS A 21 -34.90 34.21 -16.92
CA CYS A 21 -33.96 33.21 -17.40
C CYS A 21 -32.70 33.43 -16.57
N ALA A 22 -32.65 32.81 -15.39
CA ALA A 22 -31.38 32.52 -14.75
C ALA A 22 -30.60 31.69 -15.75
N LYS A 23 -29.63 32.32 -16.42
CA LYS A 23 -28.56 31.59 -17.10
C LYS A 23 -27.79 30.90 -15.98
N ASP A 24 -27.69 29.58 -16.07
CA ASP A 24 -26.93 28.77 -15.13
C ASP A 24 -25.50 29.32 -14.97
N GLU A 25 -25.15 29.70 -13.74
CA GLU A 25 -23.88 30.32 -13.35
C GLU A 25 -22.75 29.29 -13.21
N ASP A 26 -22.47 28.48 -14.23
CA ASP A 26 -21.31 27.57 -14.20
C ASP A 26 -20.01 28.24 -14.71
N GLU A 27 -20.10 29.38 -15.41
CA GLU A 27 -18.92 30.15 -15.87
C GLU A 27 -18.25 31.01 -14.77
N SER A 28 -18.82 31.13 -13.56
CA SER A 28 -18.36 32.11 -12.57
C SER A 28 -17.33 31.56 -11.56
N TYR A 29 -17.53 30.37 -11.00
CA TYR A 29 -16.74 29.91 -9.85
C TYR A 29 -15.27 29.63 -10.19
N VAL A 30 -15.02 28.80 -11.22
CA VAL A 30 -13.67 28.37 -11.60
C VAL A 30 -12.80 29.55 -11.99
N GLN A 31 -13.37 30.53 -12.71
CA GLN A 31 -12.67 31.75 -13.09
C GLN A 31 -12.28 32.59 -11.87
N PHE A 32 -13.22 32.79 -10.92
CA PHE A 32 -12.93 33.53 -9.70
C PHE A 32 -11.90 32.81 -8.80
N GLU A 33 -11.96 31.48 -8.70
CA GLU A 33 -10.98 30.72 -7.93
C GLU A 33 -9.58 30.82 -8.55
N ASN A 34 -9.45 30.68 -9.87
CA ASN A 34 -8.17 30.81 -10.55
C ASN A 34 -7.57 32.21 -10.37
N GLN A 35 -8.40 33.26 -10.46
CA GLN A 35 -7.97 34.64 -10.16
C GLN A 35 -7.55 34.81 -8.70
N ALA A 36 -8.28 34.19 -7.76
CA ALA A 36 -7.94 34.23 -6.34
C ALA A 36 -6.62 33.50 -6.05
N LEU A 37 -6.38 32.34 -6.67
CA LEU A 37 -5.13 31.60 -6.55
C LEU A 37 -3.97 32.37 -7.17
N GLU A 38 -4.14 32.96 -8.36
CA GLU A 38 -3.12 33.81 -9.00
C GLU A 38 -2.78 35.03 -8.11
N ALA A 39 -3.78 35.67 -7.53
CA ALA A 39 -3.57 36.79 -6.59
C ALA A 39 -2.82 36.32 -5.33
N TRP A 40 -3.17 35.15 -4.79
CA TRP A 40 -2.48 34.55 -3.65
C TRP A 40 -1.02 34.25 -4.00
N MET A 41 -0.75 33.65 -5.16
CA MET A 41 0.59 33.37 -5.67
C MET A 41 1.40 34.66 -5.85
N THR A 42 0.79 35.71 -6.41
CA THR A 42 1.43 37.01 -6.58
C THR A 42 1.84 37.63 -5.24
N GLN A 43 1.04 37.44 -4.19
CA GLN A 43 1.32 37.98 -2.85
C GLN A 43 2.35 37.16 -2.08
N HIS A 44 2.28 35.82 -2.15
CA HIS A 44 3.04 34.95 -1.25
C HIS A 44 4.23 34.27 -1.94
N ARG A 45 4.16 34.06 -3.26
CA ARG A 45 5.12 33.32 -4.09
C ARG A 45 5.35 34.00 -5.44
N SER A 46 5.58 35.32 -5.41
CA SER A 46 5.75 36.15 -6.63
C SER A 46 6.87 35.65 -7.57
N ASP A 47 7.85 34.94 -7.03
CA ASP A 47 8.94 34.27 -7.73
C ASP A 47 8.47 33.11 -8.64
N LEU A 48 7.32 32.51 -8.33
CA LEU A 48 6.77 31.33 -9.03
C LEU A 48 5.67 31.65 -10.03
N VAL A 49 5.19 32.89 -10.13
CA VAL A 49 4.04 33.24 -10.99
C VAL A 49 4.29 32.85 -12.46
N GLN A 50 5.55 32.94 -12.92
CA GLN A 50 5.95 32.52 -14.27
C GLN A 50 6.17 31.00 -14.43
N ASN A 51 6.10 30.23 -13.33
CA ASN A 51 6.11 28.76 -13.35
C ASN A 51 4.69 28.19 -13.47
N TYR A 52 3.75 28.95 -14.02
CA TYR A 52 2.39 28.51 -14.28
C TYR A 52 2.36 27.46 -15.40
N GLN A 53 1.70 26.34 -15.14
CA GLN A 53 1.45 25.28 -16.11
C GLN A 53 0.06 25.46 -16.70
N SER A 54 -0.01 25.88 -17.96
CA SER A 54 -1.29 26.12 -18.64
C SER A 54 -2.13 24.85 -18.81
N ASP A 55 -1.46 23.70 -18.90
CA ASP A 55 -2.09 22.40 -18.89
C ASP A 55 -2.39 22.01 -17.43
N GLY A 56 -3.66 22.06 -17.05
CA GLY A 56 -4.15 21.90 -15.67
C GLY A 56 -4.32 23.21 -14.89
N GLY A 57 -3.53 24.25 -15.14
CA GLY A 57 -3.69 25.55 -14.48
C GLY A 57 -3.14 25.61 -13.05
N TYR A 58 -2.01 24.95 -12.80
CA TYR A 58 -1.33 24.92 -11.49
C TYR A 58 0.06 25.57 -11.56
N TYR A 59 0.65 25.88 -10.41
CA TYR A 59 2.01 26.43 -10.32
C TYR A 59 2.97 25.42 -9.68
N ILE A 60 4.26 25.52 -10.03
CA ILE A 60 5.29 24.63 -9.49
C ILE A 60 6.46 25.38 -8.86
N ASP A 61 6.98 24.79 -7.78
CA ASP A 61 8.28 25.08 -7.19
C ASP A 61 9.17 23.84 -7.27
N VAL A 62 10.41 24.01 -7.68
CA VAL A 62 11.41 22.93 -7.74
C VAL A 62 12.33 23.05 -6.54
N ILE A 63 12.14 22.14 -5.58
CA ILE A 63 12.97 22.06 -4.38
C ILE A 63 14.27 21.35 -4.74
N GLU A 64 14.16 20.16 -5.35
CA GLU A 64 15.27 19.38 -5.91
C GLU A 64 14.92 18.93 -7.32
N ALA A 65 15.85 19.04 -8.27
CA ALA A 65 15.60 18.61 -9.65
C ALA A 65 15.65 17.08 -9.82
N GLY A 66 16.22 16.36 -8.85
CA GLY A 66 16.51 14.93 -8.94
C GLY A 66 17.72 14.61 -9.82
N ASP A 67 18.04 13.33 -9.95
CA ASP A 67 19.23 12.88 -10.67
C ASP A 67 19.05 13.03 -12.18
N GLN A 68 19.61 14.11 -12.74
CA GLN A 68 19.49 14.44 -14.17
C GLN A 68 20.12 13.41 -15.11
N SER A 69 20.92 12.45 -14.61
CA SER A 69 21.49 11.37 -15.42
C SER A 69 20.51 10.23 -15.71
N LEU A 70 19.46 10.10 -14.89
CA LEU A 70 18.42 9.08 -15.06
C LEU A 70 17.40 9.50 -16.11
N ASP A 71 16.50 8.59 -16.46
CA ASP A 71 15.41 8.86 -17.39
C ASP A 71 14.20 9.52 -16.70
N PRO A 72 13.45 10.40 -17.42
CA PRO A 72 12.21 10.93 -16.90
C PRO A 72 11.15 9.86 -16.73
N ILE A 73 10.38 9.95 -15.65
CA ILE A 73 9.32 8.98 -15.33
C ILE A 73 8.16 9.06 -16.33
N GLY A 74 7.96 10.21 -16.99
CA GLY A 74 6.90 10.44 -17.97
C GLY A 74 7.12 9.78 -19.34
N LYS A 75 8.23 9.06 -19.57
CA LYS A 75 8.51 8.44 -20.88
C LYS A 75 7.55 7.32 -21.23
N GLU A 76 7.27 6.43 -20.27
CA GLU A 76 6.46 5.23 -20.44
C GLU A 76 5.52 5.07 -19.23
N PRO A 77 4.45 4.26 -19.33
CA PRO A 77 3.66 3.90 -18.16
C PRO A 77 4.52 3.16 -17.13
N ILE A 78 4.49 3.60 -15.88
CA ILE A 78 5.39 3.08 -14.84
C ILE A 78 4.75 3.16 -13.46
N TRP A 79 5.13 2.29 -12.54
CA TRP A 79 4.78 2.44 -11.12
C TRP A 79 5.75 3.41 -10.46
N VAL A 80 5.22 4.33 -9.66
CA VAL A 80 6.01 5.37 -9.01
C VAL A 80 5.79 5.30 -7.51
N SER A 81 6.89 5.26 -6.78
CA SER A 81 6.91 5.50 -5.35
C SER A 81 7.20 6.98 -5.10
N PHE A 82 6.38 7.67 -4.33
CA PHE A 82 6.59 9.10 -4.03
C PHE A 82 6.10 9.51 -2.65
N ASP A 83 6.92 10.28 -1.95
CA ASP A 83 6.50 10.93 -0.72
C ASP A 83 5.44 11.99 -1.01
N PHE A 84 4.56 12.22 -0.04
CA PHE A 84 3.44 13.14 -0.22
C PHE A 84 3.09 13.86 1.08
N THR A 85 2.95 15.18 1.01
CA THR A 85 2.30 15.98 2.05
C THR A 85 1.47 17.07 1.40
N GLY A 86 0.18 17.03 1.67
CA GLY A 86 -0.81 17.95 1.16
C GLY A 86 -1.30 18.93 2.23
N ARG A 87 -1.42 20.20 1.86
CA ARG A 87 -1.78 21.31 2.74
C ARG A 87 -2.81 22.23 2.10
N ASP A 88 -3.65 22.87 2.90
CA ASP A 88 -4.43 24.02 2.43
C ASP A 88 -3.54 25.26 2.23
N LEU A 89 -4.11 26.37 1.73
CA LEU A 89 -3.39 27.63 1.53
C LEU A 89 -2.95 28.32 2.84
N ALA A 90 -3.52 27.93 3.99
CA ALA A 90 -3.07 28.39 5.30
C ALA A 90 -1.88 27.57 5.84
N GLY A 91 -1.50 26.50 5.15
CA GLY A 91 -0.40 25.61 5.51
C GLY A 91 -0.80 24.47 6.44
N ASN A 92 -2.09 24.30 6.75
CA ASN A 92 -2.58 23.21 7.58
C ASN A 92 -2.41 21.89 6.82
N ILE A 93 -1.90 20.86 7.50
CA ILE A 93 -1.76 19.53 6.91
C ILE A 93 -3.14 18.90 6.79
N ILE A 94 -3.45 18.44 5.58
CA ILE A 94 -4.69 17.70 5.25
C ILE A 94 -4.40 16.20 5.12
N LEU A 95 -3.28 15.86 4.50
CA LEU A 95 -2.87 14.48 4.25
C LEU A 95 -1.34 14.41 4.24
N THR A 96 -0.74 13.42 4.90
CA THR A 96 0.72 13.25 4.85
C THR A 96 1.14 11.78 4.98
N ARG A 97 2.13 11.40 4.18
CA ARG A 97 2.83 10.11 4.25
C ARG A 97 4.08 10.17 5.12
N ASN A 98 4.38 11.35 5.70
CA ASN A 98 5.59 11.60 6.47
C ASN A 98 5.28 11.68 7.97
N ALA A 99 5.95 10.83 8.76
CA ALA A 99 5.73 10.73 10.21
C ALA A 99 5.99 12.06 10.96
N ASP A 100 7.02 12.82 10.58
CA ASP A 100 7.33 14.10 11.23
C ASP A 100 6.26 15.16 10.98
N SER A 101 5.73 15.18 9.76
CA SER A 101 4.61 16.04 9.39
C SER A 101 3.34 15.65 10.15
N ALA A 102 3.05 14.35 10.28
CA ALA A 102 1.93 13.88 11.09
C ALA A 102 2.11 14.23 12.57
N ARG A 103 3.34 14.14 13.09
CA ARG A 103 3.66 14.52 14.48
C ARG A 103 3.47 16.02 14.70
N LEU A 104 3.93 16.85 13.78
CA LEU A 104 3.74 18.30 13.81
C LEU A 104 2.25 18.68 13.78
N ALA A 105 1.44 17.94 13.01
CA ALA A 105 -0.01 18.11 12.95
C ALA A 105 -0.75 17.54 14.18
N GLY A 106 -0.06 16.81 15.06
CA GLY A 106 -0.69 16.10 16.18
C GLY A 106 -1.52 14.88 15.78
N THR A 107 -1.36 14.36 14.56
CA THR A 107 -2.12 13.21 14.02
C THR A 107 -1.30 11.93 13.85
N PHE A 108 -0.04 11.94 14.29
CA PHE A 108 0.82 10.75 14.28
C PHE A 108 0.17 9.56 15.00
N SER A 109 0.15 8.40 14.34
CA SER A 109 -0.35 7.14 14.88
C SER A 109 0.68 6.02 14.78
N LYS A 110 0.79 5.20 15.83
CA LYS A 110 1.60 3.97 15.83
C LYS A 110 1.01 2.86 14.94
N TYR A 111 -0.26 3.00 14.55
CA TYR A 111 -0.96 2.10 13.63
C TYR A 111 -0.74 2.47 12.16
N THR A 112 0.04 3.52 11.87
CA THR A 112 0.24 3.99 10.51
C THR A 112 1.66 3.71 10.06
N HIS A 113 1.78 3.00 8.94
CA HIS A 113 3.03 2.74 8.28
C HIS A 113 3.40 3.93 7.38
N TYR A 114 4.06 4.95 7.95
CA TYR A 114 4.44 6.16 7.19
C TYR A 114 5.52 5.88 6.15
N VAL A 115 5.09 5.47 4.95
CA VAL A 115 5.91 5.22 3.76
C VAL A 115 5.36 5.95 2.54
N PRO A 116 6.17 6.20 1.49
CA PRO A 116 5.70 6.78 0.23
C PRO A 116 4.42 6.15 -0.33
N PHE A 117 3.66 6.91 -1.12
CA PHE A 117 2.63 6.31 -1.98
C PHE A 117 3.30 5.46 -3.05
N TYR A 118 2.68 4.33 -3.40
CA TYR A 118 3.08 3.51 -4.53
C TYR A 118 1.90 3.35 -5.49
N ARG A 119 1.99 3.96 -6.69
CA ARG A 119 0.86 4.08 -7.62
C ARG A 119 1.28 3.98 -9.07
N TYR A 120 0.38 3.48 -9.91
CA TYR A 120 0.58 3.43 -11.36
C TYR A 120 0.43 4.82 -12.00
N CYS A 121 1.43 5.24 -12.77
CA CYS A 121 1.44 6.47 -13.55
C CYS A 121 1.35 6.11 -15.04
N GLY A 122 0.12 5.97 -15.54
CA GLY A 122 -0.17 5.62 -16.93
C GLY A 122 -0.15 6.81 -17.88
N THR A 123 -0.33 6.53 -19.18
CA THR A 123 -0.62 7.54 -20.21
C THR A 123 -1.98 8.21 -20.01
N GLU A 124 -2.87 7.57 -19.28
CA GLU A 124 -4.14 8.11 -18.79
C GLU A 124 -4.15 8.06 -17.27
N ASN A 125 -4.78 9.04 -16.63
CA ASN A 125 -4.92 9.07 -15.18
C ASN A 125 -6.04 8.12 -14.74
N THR A 126 -5.68 7.07 -13.98
CA THR A 126 -6.62 6.03 -13.53
C THR A 126 -6.74 5.93 -12.01
N GLY A 127 -5.98 6.74 -11.26
CA GLY A 127 -5.98 6.64 -9.80
C GLY A 127 -5.04 7.59 -9.08
N LEU A 128 -4.43 8.56 -9.77
CA LEU A 128 -3.62 9.62 -9.17
C LEU A 128 -4.44 10.92 -9.03
N MET A 129 -4.10 11.75 -8.05
CA MET A 129 -4.58 13.14 -8.04
C MET A 129 -4.09 13.83 -9.32
N GLU A 130 -5.01 14.47 -10.05
CA GLU A 130 -4.76 14.98 -11.41
C GLU A 130 -3.49 15.84 -11.51
N GLY A 131 -3.31 16.79 -10.58
CA GLY A 131 -2.12 17.65 -10.61
C GLY A 131 -0.81 16.90 -10.38
N THR A 132 -0.82 15.83 -9.56
CA THR A 132 0.37 14.97 -9.41
C THR A 132 0.66 14.16 -10.66
N TRP A 133 -0.37 13.64 -11.32
CA TRP A 133 -0.23 12.92 -12.58
C TRP A 133 0.28 13.84 -13.70
N LEU A 134 -0.33 15.02 -13.87
CA LEU A 134 0.13 16.04 -14.83
C LEU A 134 1.59 16.41 -14.56
N ALA A 135 1.97 16.62 -13.31
CA ALA A 135 3.34 16.93 -12.95
C ALA A 135 4.33 15.81 -13.33
N MET A 136 3.94 14.55 -13.13
CA MET A 136 4.75 13.38 -13.47
C MET A 136 4.85 13.12 -14.98
N ARG A 137 3.82 13.44 -15.77
CA ARG A 137 3.75 13.13 -17.21
C ARG A 137 4.26 14.25 -18.10
N ASN A 138 4.07 15.51 -17.71
CA ASN A 138 4.33 16.65 -18.57
C ASN A 138 5.78 17.14 -18.49
N THR A 139 6.22 17.79 -19.57
CA THR A 139 7.38 18.67 -19.54
C THR A 139 6.98 20.00 -18.90
N LEU A 140 7.45 20.22 -17.68
CA LEU A 140 7.12 21.37 -16.87
C LEU A 140 7.95 22.59 -17.26
N LYS A 141 7.31 23.75 -17.36
CA LYS A 141 7.96 25.00 -17.78
C LYS A 141 8.27 25.88 -16.58
N LEU A 142 9.52 26.31 -16.49
CA LEU A 142 10.01 27.25 -15.49
C LEU A 142 10.14 28.64 -16.11
N GLY A 143 9.67 29.66 -15.39
CA GLY A 143 9.84 31.04 -15.77
C GLY A 143 11.32 31.40 -15.90
N GLU A 144 11.67 32.19 -16.92
CA GLU A 144 13.06 32.50 -17.23
C GLU A 144 13.82 33.11 -16.03
N LYS A 145 13.16 33.99 -15.27
CA LYS A 145 13.75 34.58 -14.06
C LYS A 145 13.99 33.53 -12.97
N TYR A 146 13.04 32.64 -12.74
CA TYR A 146 13.16 31.57 -11.75
C TYR A 146 14.25 30.59 -12.13
N TYR A 147 14.26 30.15 -13.40
CA TYR A 147 15.27 29.25 -13.95
C TYR A 147 16.67 29.85 -13.81
N ASN A 148 16.89 31.09 -14.29
CA ASN A 148 18.21 31.72 -14.22
C ASN A 148 18.72 31.90 -12.79
N ALA A 149 17.82 32.11 -11.82
CA ALA A 149 18.17 32.23 -10.41
C ALA A 149 18.50 30.88 -9.74
N ASN A 150 17.97 29.76 -10.24
CA ASN A 150 18.06 28.45 -9.58
C ASN A 150 18.83 27.38 -10.36
N LYS A 151 19.12 27.59 -11.65
CA LYS A 151 19.69 26.56 -12.54
C LYS A 151 20.98 25.94 -12.01
N ASP A 152 21.87 26.73 -11.40
CA ASP A 152 23.15 26.24 -10.91
C ASP A 152 22.98 25.44 -9.60
N ARG A 153 22.05 25.88 -8.73
CA ARG A 153 21.66 25.15 -7.50
C ARG A 153 20.99 23.82 -7.82
N LEU A 154 20.10 23.82 -8.80
CA LEU A 154 19.29 22.67 -9.20
C LEU A 154 19.96 21.80 -10.26
N GLY A 155 21.12 22.18 -10.79
CA GLY A 155 21.80 21.45 -11.87
C GLY A 155 21.03 21.42 -13.20
N LEU A 156 20.13 22.38 -13.45
CA LEU A 156 19.28 22.43 -14.64
C LEU A 156 20.03 23.01 -15.84
N ARG A 157 19.74 22.47 -17.03
CA ARG A 157 20.33 22.92 -18.30
C ARG A 157 19.35 23.62 -19.23
N SER A 158 18.06 23.54 -18.94
CA SER A 158 16.99 24.21 -19.65
C SER A 158 15.92 24.68 -18.64
N PRO A 159 15.07 25.64 -19.03
CA PRO A 159 13.89 26.02 -18.23
C PRO A 159 12.78 24.96 -18.31
N GLU A 160 13.05 23.77 -18.83
CA GLU A 160 12.10 22.66 -18.91
C GLU A 160 12.54 21.55 -17.95
N LEU A 161 11.60 21.02 -17.17
CA LEU A 161 11.84 19.95 -16.22
C LEU A 161 10.88 18.80 -16.48
N GLN A 162 11.41 17.58 -16.51
CA GLN A 162 10.62 16.36 -16.42
C GLN A 162 11.04 15.62 -15.15
N LEU A 163 10.07 15.16 -14.36
CA LEU A 163 10.37 14.52 -13.08
C LEU A 163 11.13 13.21 -13.27
N ARG A 164 12.02 12.94 -12.32
CA ARG A 164 12.92 11.79 -12.25
C ARG A 164 12.99 11.31 -10.81
N TYR A 165 13.67 10.19 -10.59
CA TYR A 165 14.09 9.80 -9.25
C TYR A 165 14.80 10.95 -8.51
N GLY A 166 14.40 11.19 -7.26
CA GLY A 166 14.92 12.25 -6.41
C GLY A 166 14.37 13.65 -6.72
N THR A 167 13.52 13.81 -7.74
CA THR A 167 12.90 15.12 -8.00
C THR A 167 11.91 15.43 -6.87
N LYS A 168 12.08 16.59 -6.24
CA LYS A 168 11.22 17.11 -5.17
C LYS A 168 10.60 18.42 -5.60
N ILE A 169 9.27 18.46 -5.62
CA ILE A 169 8.50 19.63 -6.07
C ILE A 169 7.41 20.00 -5.08
N GLN A 170 6.95 21.24 -5.20
CA GLN A 170 5.73 21.70 -4.60
C GLN A 170 4.76 22.21 -5.67
N LEU A 171 3.54 21.68 -5.66
CA LEU A 171 2.45 22.04 -6.56
C LEU A 171 1.46 22.95 -5.83
N TYR A 172 0.99 23.98 -6.52
CA TYR A 172 -0.09 24.87 -6.06
C TYR A 172 -1.25 24.74 -7.03
N MET A 173 -2.31 24.06 -6.60
CA MET A 173 -3.35 23.56 -7.49
C MET A 173 -4.70 24.23 -7.18
N PRO A 174 -5.45 24.69 -8.20
CA PRO A 174 -6.84 25.11 -8.03
C PRO A 174 -7.74 23.90 -7.78
N SER A 175 -8.95 24.12 -7.28
CA SER A 175 -9.85 23.02 -6.94
C SER A 175 -10.28 22.18 -8.15
N SER A 176 -10.27 22.77 -9.35
CA SER A 176 -10.54 22.05 -10.60
C SER A 176 -9.53 20.94 -10.90
N VAL A 177 -8.31 21.05 -10.37
CA VAL A 177 -7.25 20.03 -10.47
C VAL A 177 -7.27 19.09 -9.27
N VAL A 178 -7.66 19.60 -8.10
CA VAL A 178 -7.74 18.78 -6.88
C VAL A 178 -8.93 17.82 -6.92
N GLY A 179 -10.04 18.25 -7.54
CA GLY A 179 -11.28 17.48 -7.63
C GLY A 179 -12.21 17.73 -6.44
N ASN A 180 -12.89 16.68 -5.96
CA ASN A 180 -13.98 16.77 -4.99
C ASN A 180 -13.52 16.91 -3.52
N GLY A 181 -12.39 17.59 -3.28
CA GLY A 181 -11.78 17.72 -1.96
C GLY A 181 -10.76 16.62 -1.67
N VAL A 182 -10.17 16.67 -0.48
CA VAL A 182 -9.16 15.71 -0.03
C VAL A 182 -9.45 15.31 1.41
N GLU A 183 -9.60 14.01 1.61
CA GLU A 183 -9.73 13.37 2.92
C GLU A 183 -8.67 12.26 3.04
N GLY A 184 -8.11 12.12 4.22
CA GLY A 184 -7.20 11.03 4.56
C GLY A 184 -7.93 9.85 5.19
N THR A 185 -7.40 8.65 5.00
CA THR A 185 -7.86 7.42 5.65
C THR A 185 -6.64 6.63 6.11
N GLY A 186 -6.80 5.72 7.07
CA GLY A 186 -5.71 4.85 7.52
C GLY A 186 -4.63 5.54 8.38
N GLY A 187 -4.94 6.70 8.98
CA GLY A 187 -4.06 7.44 9.88
C GLY A 187 -3.03 8.35 9.19
N TYR A 188 -3.19 8.59 7.89
CA TYR A 188 -2.43 9.61 7.14
C TYR A 188 -3.13 10.98 7.14
N GLU A 189 -4.36 11.05 7.65
CA GLU A 189 -5.11 12.28 7.78
C GLU A 189 -4.38 13.32 8.64
N GLY A 190 -4.47 14.57 8.21
CA GLY A 190 -4.14 15.71 9.03
C GLY A 190 -5.28 16.05 9.99
N GLN A 191 -5.11 17.14 10.74
CA GLN A 191 -6.12 17.60 11.68
C GLN A 191 -7.40 18.09 10.98
N TYR A 192 -7.31 18.42 9.69
CA TYR A 192 -8.38 19.01 8.91
C TYR A 192 -8.60 18.23 7.61
N THR A 193 -9.84 18.24 7.13
CA THR A 193 -10.18 17.78 5.78
C THR A 193 -10.26 18.98 4.83
N LEU A 194 -9.97 18.75 3.54
CA LEU A 194 -10.14 19.78 2.52
C LEU A 194 -11.50 19.60 1.87
N SER A 195 -12.41 20.55 2.08
CA SER A 195 -13.69 20.57 1.38
C SER A 195 -13.49 20.66 -0.14
N SER A 196 -14.48 20.19 -0.91
CA SER A 196 -14.51 20.47 -2.34
C SER A 196 -14.42 21.97 -2.63
N LYS A 197 -14.01 22.31 -3.86
CA LYS A 197 -13.87 23.70 -4.30
C LYS A 197 -12.86 24.51 -3.45
N ARG A 198 -11.73 23.90 -3.10
CA ARG A 198 -10.62 24.59 -2.41
C ARG A 198 -9.28 24.31 -3.10
N PRO A 199 -8.39 25.32 -3.20
CA PRO A 199 -7.02 25.11 -3.64
C PRO A 199 -6.22 24.25 -2.66
N PHE A 200 -5.19 23.60 -3.18
CA PHE A 200 -4.36 22.65 -2.43
C PHE A 200 -2.88 22.77 -2.79
N ILE A 201 -2.03 22.65 -1.78
CA ILE A 201 -0.57 22.66 -1.92
C ILE A 201 -0.07 21.24 -1.68
N VAL A 202 0.60 20.65 -2.66
CA VAL A 202 1.20 19.32 -2.52
C VAL A 202 2.71 19.44 -2.57
N THR A 203 3.39 18.93 -1.55
CA THR A 203 4.83 18.66 -1.63
C THR A 203 5.02 17.18 -1.87
N MET A 204 5.80 16.83 -2.89
CA MET A 204 6.07 15.45 -3.25
C MET A 204 7.50 15.25 -3.70
N GLU A 205 8.01 14.03 -3.50
CA GLU A 205 9.36 13.62 -3.89
C GLU A 205 9.29 12.24 -4.54
N ILE A 206 9.89 12.06 -5.72
CA ILE A 206 9.95 10.75 -6.37
C ILE A 206 11.01 9.89 -5.69
N ARG A 207 10.59 8.74 -5.15
CA ARG A 207 11.41 7.86 -4.30
C ARG A 207 11.80 6.54 -4.94
N ASP A 208 11.03 6.06 -5.93
CA ASP A 208 11.38 4.88 -6.73
C ASP A 208 10.51 4.82 -8.00
N THR A 209 10.92 4.03 -8.97
CA THR A 209 10.12 3.68 -10.15
C THR A 209 10.27 2.22 -10.52
N VAL A 210 9.15 1.55 -10.81
CA VAL A 210 9.11 0.11 -11.06
C VAL A 210 8.31 -0.18 -12.33
N ASN A 211 8.93 -0.90 -13.27
CA ASN A 211 8.27 -1.29 -14.53
C ASN A 211 7.28 -2.44 -14.33
N ASN A 212 7.73 -3.47 -13.60
CA ASN A 212 6.94 -4.66 -13.31
C ASN A 212 6.88 -4.86 -11.78
N PRO A 213 5.78 -4.44 -11.13
CA PRO A 213 5.66 -4.51 -9.68
C PRO A 213 5.62 -5.95 -9.17
N LEU A 214 5.10 -6.88 -9.97
CA LEU A 214 4.95 -8.28 -9.59
C LEU A 214 6.28 -9.03 -9.63
N GLU A 215 7.13 -8.72 -10.62
CA GLU A 215 8.50 -9.21 -10.66
C GLU A 215 9.35 -8.64 -9.51
N ARG A 216 9.22 -7.35 -9.23
CA ARG A 216 9.89 -6.71 -8.08
C ARG A 216 9.48 -7.38 -6.77
N GLU A 217 8.17 -7.48 -6.53
CA GLU A 217 7.62 -8.10 -5.33
C GLU A 217 8.06 -9.55 -5.15
N GLY A 218 7.98 -10.35 -6.22
CA GLY A 218 8.42 -11.74 -6.21
C GLY A 218 9.92 -11.89 -5.93
N GLY A 219 10.75 -11.04 -6.53
CA GLY A 219 12.18 -10.98 -6.26
C GLY A 219 12.50 -10.56 -4.83
N ASP A 220 11.76 -9.62 -4.26
CA ASP A 220 11.92 -9.19 -2.87
C ASP A 220 11.57 -10.32 -1.89
N VAL A 221 10.51 -11.11 -2.17
CA VAL A 221 10.17 -12.32 -1.38
C VAL A 221 11.26 -13.39 -1.47
N ASP A 222 11.71 -13.70 -2.69
CA ASP A 222 12.77 -14.69 -2.91
C ASP A 222 14.07 -14.30 -2.20
N GLY A 223 14.51 -13.05 -2.40
CA GLY A 223 15.71 -12.50 -1.78
C GLY A 223 15.62 -12.47 -0.26
N PHE A 224 14.47 -12.06 0.30
CA PHE A 224 14.26 -12.08 1.74
C PHE A 224 14.38 -13.49 2.31
N CYS A 225 13.83 -14.50 1.64
CA CYS A 225 13.94 -15.89 2.07
C CYS A 225 15.38 -16.41 1.98
N ASP A 226 16.08 -16.06 0.90
CA ASP A 226 17.48 -16.46 0.68
C ASP A 226 18.41 -15.87 1.75
N ASP A 227 18.23 -14.59 2.09
CA ASP A 227 18.95 -13.91 3.18
C ASP A 227 18.59 -14.46 4.57
N ASN A 228 17.36 -14.95 4.74
CA ASN A 228 16.86 -15.53 6.00
C ASN A 228 16.92 -17.06 5.99
N GLY A 229 18.07 -17.64 5.63
CA GLY A 229 18.32 -19.07 5.79
C GLY A 229 17.92 -19.96 4.60
N GLY A 230 17.74 -19.38 3.42
CA GLY A 230 17.53 -20.11 2.17
C GLY A 230 16.11 -20.64 1.96
N ARG A 231 15.77 -20.88 0.70
CA ARG A 231 14.50 -21.49 0.29
C ARG A 231 14.68 -22.76 -0.54
N LEU A 232 13.77 -23.71 -0.36
CA LEU A 232 13.61 -24.89 -1.22
C LEU A 232 12.30 -24.78 -2.00
N VAL A 233 12.40 -24.82 -3.32
CA VAL A 233 11.24 -24.72 -4.21
C VAL A 233 10.74 -26.12 -4.57
N TYR A 234 9.46 -26.38 -4.31
CA TYR A 234 8.82 -27.60 -4.79
C TYR A 234 8.20 -27.40 -6.18
N GLY A 235 8.37 -28.39 -7.04
CA GLY A 235 7.76 -28.45 -8.37
C GLY A 235 7.04 -29.78 -8.61
N LYS A 236 6.22 -29.83 -9.66
CA LYS A 236 5.54 -31.07 -10.09
C LYS A 236 6.54 -32.16 -10.49
N GLU A 237 7.65 -31.75 -11.08
CA GLU A 237 8.76 -32.59 -11.49
C GLU A 237 10.07 -31.95 -11.01
N ALA A 238 11.11 -32.74 -10.85
CA ALA A 238 12.44 -32.22 -10.55
C ALA A 238 13.03 -31.54 -11.80
N ASP A 239 13.71 -30.42 -11.61
CA ASP A 239 14.35 -29.68 -12.71
C ASP A 239 15.68 -29.07 -12.26
N ASP A 240 16.75 -29.59 -12.84
CA ASP A 240 18.13 -29.19 -12.54
C ASP A 240 18.45 -27.74 -12.94
N LYS A 241 17.73 -27.16 -13.90
CA LYS A 241 17.97 -25.77 -14.34
C LYS A 241 17.44 -24.76 -13.33
N THR A 242 16.39 -25.16 -12.64
CA THR A 242 15.65 -24.33 -11.71
C THR A 242 15.97 -24.66 -10.26
N GLY A 243 16.50 -25.86 -9.99
CA GLY A 243 16.72 -26.37 -8.64
C GLY A 243 15.42 -26.83 -7.95
N ALA A 244 14.32 -26.97 -8.71
CA ALA A 244 13.06 -27.47 -8.18
C ALA A 244 13.17 -28.96 -7.85
N VAL A 245 12.59 -29.37 -6.73
CA VAL A 245 12.48 -30.77 -6.32
C VAL A 245 11.01 -31.19 -6.16
N VAL A 246 10.72 -32.47 -6.33
CA VAL A 246 9.38 -32.99 -6.04
C VAL A 246 9.19 -32.99 -4.53
N ARG A 247 8.03 -32.49 -4.05
CA ARG A 247 7.71 -32.48 -2.62
C ARG A 247 7.70 -33.92 -2.07
N PRO A 248 8.57 -34.27 -1.13
CA PRO A 248 8.62 -35.62 -0.59
C PRO A 248 7.44 -35.88 0.36
N THR A 249 7.02 -37.14 0.43
CA THR A 249 6.00 -37.62 1.38
C THR A 249 6.62 -38.26 2.63
N ASP A 250 7.87 -38.72 2.53
CA ASP A 250 8.63 -39.27 3.66
C ASP A 250 9.16 -38.11 4.54
N PRO A 251 8.76 -38.02 5.82
CA PRO A 251 9.23 -36.98 6.73
C PRO A 251 10.76 -36.97 6.96
N GLU A 252 11.43 -38.10 6.73
CA GLU A 252 12.89 -38.25 6.91
C GLU A 252 13.70 -37.92 5.65
N ASP A 253 13.04 -37.66 4.51
CA ASP A 253 13.72 -37.22 3.30
C ASP A 253 14.40 -35.87 3.52
N ALA A 254 15.66 -35.72 3.11
CA ALA A 254 16.44 -34.50 3.33
C ALA A 254 15.82 -33.23 2.71
N ASN A 255 14.93 -33.38 1.72
CA ASN A 255 14.18 -32.29 1.10
C ASN A 255 12.81 -32.07 1.76
N HIS A 256 12.43 -32.85 2.78
CA HIS A 256 11.16 -32.67 3.48
C HIS A 256 11.19 -31.42 4.36
N ALA A 257 10.06 -30.72 4.42
CA ALA A 257 9.89 -29.45 5.12
C ALA A 257 10.31 -29.48 6.59
N TYR A 258 10.26 -30.66 7.22
CA TYR A 258 10.60 -30.86 8.63
C TYR A 258 12.10 -31.04 8.91
N VAL A 259 12.91 -31.38 7.90
CA VAL A 259 14.34 -31.73 8.11
C VAL A 259 15.30 -31.03 7.14
N THR A 260 14.79 -30.38 6.09
CA THR A 260 15.63 -29.63 5.16
C THR A 260 16.43 -28.53 5.87
N ALA A 261 17.61 -28.24 5.34
CA ALA A 261 18.48 -27.18 5.86
C ALA A 261 17.91 -25.78 5.61
N ASN A 262 17.10 -25.61 4.56
CA ASN A 262 16.50 -24.33 4.20
C ASN A 262 15.45 -23.93 5.24
N ARG A 263 15.45 -22.67 5.67
CA ARG A 263 14.41 -22.13 6.56
C ARG A 263 13.04 -22.21 5.86
N TRP A 264 13.01 -21.88 4.59
CA TRP A 264 11.78 -21.74 3.81
C TRP A 264 11.60 -22.89 2.84
N VAL A 265 10.36 -23.35 2.68
CA VAL A 265 9.98 -24.29 1.60
C VAL A 265 8.71 -23.81 0.91
N SER A 266 8.51 -24.14 -0.35
CA SER A 266 7.22 -23.85 -1.02
C SER A 266 6.06 -24.47 -0.24
N ALA A 267 4.98 -23.73 0.00
CA ALA A 267 3.79 -24.28 0.65
C ALA A 267 3.07 -25.31 -0.26
N CYS A 268 3.16 -25.12 -1.58
CA CYS A 268 2.66 -26.02 -2.59
C CYS A 268 3.49 -25.92 -3.89
N ASP A 269 3.24 -26.81 -4.83
CA ASP A 269 3.88 -26.89 -6.16
C ASP A 269 3.14 -26.11 -7.25
N THR A 270 2.12 -25.32 -6.86
CA THR A 270 1.18 -24.67 -7.79
C THR A 270 1.14 -23.16 -7.67
N ILE A 271 1.64 -22.58 -6.56
CA ILE A 271 1.62 -21.14 -6.31
C ILE A 271 3.06 -20.63 -6.17
N PRO A 272 3.48 -19.66 -7.01
CA PRO A 272 4.78 -19.02 -6.88
C PRO A 272 4.88 -18.16 -5.62
N GLN A 273 6.10 -18.07 -5.09
CA GLN A 273 6.47 -17.14 -3.99
C GLN A 273 5.48 -17.19 -2.81
N LEU A 274 5.14 -18.41 -2.43
CA LEU A 274 4.41 -18.74 -1.22
C LEU A 274 5.26 -19.74 -0.45
N TYR A 275 5.99 -19.24 0.54
CA TYR A 275 6.92 -20.04 1.32
C TYR A 275 6.49 -20.15 2.77
N VAL A 276 6.77 -21.30 3.37
CA VAL A 276 6.48 -21.61 4.76
C VAL A 276 7.75 -22.09 5.46
N ASN A 277 7.99 -21.58 6.66
CA ASN A 277 8.92 -22.16 7.63
C ASN A 277 8.07 -22.91 8.68
N VAL A 278 7.93 -24.21 8.48
CA VAL A 278 7.17 -25.10 9.37
C VAL A 278 7.92 -25.41 10.68
N ARG A 279 9.19 -24.98 10.79
CA ARG A 279 10.08 -25.24 11.92
C ARG A 279 10.27 -24.02 12.82
N TYR A 280 9.57 -22.92 12.54
CA TYR A 280 9.62 -21.70 13.34
C TYR A 280 9.38 -22.00 14.82
N ASP A 281 10.25 -21.46 15.68
CA ASP A 281 10.16 -21.64 17.13
C ASP A 281 10.52 -20.36 17.90
N PRO A 282 9.53 -19.57 18.36
CA PRO A 282 9.78 -18.35 19.12
C PRO A 282 10.37 -18.60 20.52
N THR A 283 10.48 -19.86 20.96
CA THR A 283 11.01 -20.20 22.29
C THR A 283 12.52 -20.42 22.32
N GLN A 284 13.18 -20.40 21.15
CA GLN A 284 14.63 -20.45 21.04
C GLN A 284 15.29 -19.29 21.79
N ALA A 285 16.57 -19.44 22.14
CA ALA A 285 17.28 -18.47 22.98
C ALA A 285 17.37 -17.07 22.35
N ASP A 286 17.38 -16.98 21.03
CA ASP A 286 17.35 -15.75 20.24
C ASP A 286 15.94 -15.43 19.68
N GLY A 287 14.94 -16.26 19.99
CA GLY A 287 13.57 -16.10 19.52
C GLY A 287 13.33 -16.49 18.05
N ASP A 288 14.30 -17.14 17.39
CA ASP A 288 14.22 -17.52 15.98
C ASP A 288 13.85 -16.34 15.05
N CYS A 289 14.43 -15.18 15.36
CA CYS A 289 14.06 -13.89 14.77
C CYS A 289 14.47 -13.77 13.30
N LEU A 290 13.68 -13.02 12.53
CA LEU A 290 13.98 -12.65 11.16
C LEU A 290 14.96 -11.47 11.11
N THR A 291 15.78 -11.43 10.07
CA THR A 291 16.63 -10.28 9.74
C THR A 291 15.99 -9.49 8.61
N PHE A 292 15.73 -8.21 8.86
CA PHE A 292 15.16 -7.28 7.89
C PHE A 292 16.30 -6.45 7.27
N PRO A 293 16.55 -6.54 5.94
CA PRO A 293 17.65 -5.80 5.29
C PRO A 293 17.52 -4.28 5.43
N GLU A 294 16.30 -3.78 5.25
CA GLU A 294 15.93 -2.36 5.36
C GLU A 294 14.78 -2.26 6.38
N PRO A 295 15.06 -2.36 7.70
CA PRO A 295 14.00 -2.36 8.71
C PRO A 295 13.28 -1.00 8.73
N TYR A 296 11.98 -1.01 9.00
CA TYR A 296 11.20 0.21 9.13
C TYR A 296 11.74 1.07 10.28
N LYS A 297 11.87 2.36 10.00
CA LYS A 297 12.44 3.35 10.92
C LYS A 297 11.57 4.59 10.98
N SER A 298 11.43 5.10 12.19
CA SER A 298 10.75 6.34 12.51
C SER A 298 11.56 7.12 13.54
N ALA A 299 11.38 8.43 13.61
CA ALA A 299 11.91 9.23 14.72
C ALA A 299 11.18 8.94 16.05
N TYR A 300 10.11 8.15 16.02
CA TYR A 300 9.22 7.88 17.13
C TYR A 300 9.11 6.39 17.43
N GLU A 301 8.87 6.07 18.70
CA GLU A 301 8.60 4.70 19.16
C GLU A 301 7.38 4.08 18.45
N PRO A 302 7.36 2.74 18.29
CA PRO A 302 8.36 1.80 18.78
C PRO A 302 9.57 1.64 17.84
N TYR A 303 9.43 2.03 16.58
CA TYR A 303 10.40 1.76 15.51
C TYR A 303 11.49 2.85 15.40
N THR A 304 12.08 3.26 16.52
CA THR A 304 13.27 4.15 16.46
C THR A 304 14.44 3.44 15.77
N ASP A 305 15.40 4.19 15.22
CA ASP A 305 16.54 3.59 14.52
C ASP A 305 17.27 2.54 15.38
N GLY A 306 17.45 1.34 14.83
CA GLY A 306 18.03 0.18 15.52
C GLY A 306 17.10 -0.59 16.48
N ALA A 307 15.82 -0.22 16.62
CA ALA A 307 14.92 -0.83 17.59
C ALA A 307 14.41 -2.24 17.20
N MET A 308 14.45 -2.62 15.92
CA MET A 308 13.78 -3.84 15.42
C MET A 308 14.19 -5.11 16.19
N ALA A 309 15.49 -5.31 16.43
CA ALA A 309 15.98 -6.48 17.14
C ALA A 309 15.51 -6.54 18.62
N ASP A 310 15.40 -5.38 19.29
CA ASP A 310 14.85 -5.33 20.66
C ASP A 310 13.34 -5.62 20.68
N ILE A 311 12.62 -5.09 19.69
CA ILE A 311 11.18 -5.37 19.50
C ILE A 311 10.98 -6.88 19.33
N ASP A 312 11.72 -7.52 18.43
CA ASP A 312 11.57 -8.95 18.17
C ASP A 312 11.92 -9.81 19.38
N LYS A 313 12.98 -9.45 20.12
CA LYS A 313 13.32 -10.12 21.38
C LYS A 313 12.19 -10.02 22.40
N ARG A 314 11.62 -8.83 22.59
CA ARG A 314 10.49 -8.61 23.52
C ARG A 314 9.24 -9.36 23.08
N ILE A 315 9.01 -9.49 21.78
CA ILE A 315 7.93 -10.31 21.22
C ILE A 315 8.18 -11.78 21.55
N ALA A 316 9.36 -12.33 21.26
CA ALA A 316 9.69 -13.72 21.57
C ALA A 316 9.50 -14.04 23.07
N GLU A 317 9.98 -13.16 23.96
CA GLU A 317 9.76 -13.29 25.41
C GLU A 317 8.26 -13.28 25.78
N ALA A 318 7.46 -12.42 25.14
CA ALA A 318 6.03 -12.36 25.37
C ALA A 318 5.29 -13.61 24.86
N LEU A 319 5.67 -14.12 23.68
CA LEU A 319 5.10 -15.36 23.12
C LEU A 319 5.43 -16.55 24.01
N LYS A 320 6.69 -16.68 24.43
CA LYS A 320 7.11 -17.74 25.36
C LYS A 320 6.29 -17.68 26.65
N LYS A 321 6.19 -16.52 27.29
CA LYS A 321 5.43 -16.36 28.53
C LYS A 321 3.94 -16.69 28.38
N ARG A 322 3.35 -16.37 27.23
CA ARG A 322 1.92 -16.59 26.97
C ARG A 322 1.60 -18.06 26.71
N PHE A 323 2.38 -18.71 25.85
CA PHE A 323 2.06 -20.04 25.33
C PHE A 323 2.81 -21.17 26.03
N TYR A 324 3.89 -20.86 26.75
CA TYR A 324 4.70 -21.79 27.54
C TYR A 324 5.02 -21.16 28.91
N PRO A 325 4.02 -20.99 29.79
CA PRO A 325 4.16 -20.23 31.03
C PRO A 325 5.01 -20.93 32.09
N ASP A 326 5.13 -22.26 32.02
CA ASP A 326 5.96 -23.06 32.92
C ASP A 326 7.42 -23.06 32.42
N GLU A 327 8.40 -22.85 33.30
CA GLU A 327 9.81 -22.70 32.90
C GLU A 327 10.40 -23.94 32.20
N ASP A 328 9.83 -25.11 32.48
CA ASP A 328 10.21 -26.39 31.87
C ASP A 328 9.46 -26.66 30.55
N ASP A 329 8.40 -25.91 30.26
CA ASP A 329 7.60 -26.07 29.04
C ASP A 329 8.26 -25.33 27.87
N LYS A 330 8.42 -26.04 26.77
CA LYS A 330 9.05 -25.52 25.56
C LYS A 330 8.46 -26.20 24.34
N TYR A 331 8.43 -25.47 23.25
CA TYR A 331 8.08 -26.07 21.98
C TYR A 331 9.16 -27.08 21.58
N GLU A 332 8.80 -28.36 21.46
CA GLU A 332 9.78 -29.39 21.08
C GLU A 332 10.02 -29.48 19.57
N GLY A 333 9.33 -28.63 18.79
CA GLY A 333 9.39 -28.59 17.34
C GLY A 333 8.39 -29.53 16.65
N VAL A 334 8.06 -29.22 15.39
CA VAL A 334 7.03 -29.93 14.61
C VAL A 334 7.31 -31.43 14.41
N VAL A 335 8.59 -31.82 14.41
CA VAL A 335 9.02 -33.23 14.24
C VAL A 335 8.55 -34.10 15.41
N LYS A 336 8.66 -33.59 16.65
CA LYS A 336 8.25 -34.30 17.87
C LYS A 336 6.80 -34.07 18.27
N LEU A 337 6.11 -33.19 17.54
CA LEU A 337 4.73 -32.85 17.81
C LEU A 337 3.83 -34.01 17.34
N GLU A 338 3.36 -34.80 18.30
CA GLU A 338 2.40 -35.90 18.12
C GLU A 338 0.98 -35.35 17.99
N ALA A 339 0.70 -34.70 16.86
CA ALA A 339 -0.61 -34.16 16.52
C ALA A 339 -0.91 -34.33 15.03
N ASP A 340 -2.20 -34.50 14.72
CA ASP A 340 -2.69 -34.51 13.35
C ASP A 340 -2.51 -33.14 12.69
N SER A 341 -2.45 -33.13 11.35
CA SER A 341 -2.61 -31.89 10.59
C SER A 341 -4.03 -31.34 10.68
N VAL A 342 -4.19 -30.04 10.45
CA VAL A 342 -5.51 -29.39 10.44
C VAL A 342 -6.38 -29.97 9.33
N THR A 343 -5.81 -30.26 8.15
CA THR A 343 -6.53 -30.67 6.93
C THR A 343 -7.50 -29.61 6.40
N LEU A 344 -8.16 -29.86 5.27
CA LEU A 344 -9.12 -28.91 4.70
C LEU A 344 -10.40 -28.77 5.53
N ASP A 345 -10.83 -29.84 6.19
CA ASP A 345 -12.10 -29.89 6.93
C ASP A 345 -11.93 -29.67 8.44
N GLY A 346 -10.68 -29.61 8.93
CA GLY A 346 -10.43 -29.27 10.33
C GLY A 346 -10.50 -27.76 10.58
N THR A 347 -10.78 -27.41 11.83
CA THR A 347 -10.87 -26.03 12.29
C THR A 347 -9.65 -25.69 13.12
N ALA A 348 -8.84 -24.74 12.63
CA ALA A 348 -7.73 -24.17 13.37
C ALA A 348 -8.19 -22.99 14.23
N LYS A 349 -7.64 -22.88 15.44
CA LYS A 349 -7.63 -21.64 16.23
C LYS A 349 -6.25 -21.03 16.13
N ILE A 350 -6.16 -19.84 15.54
CA ILE A 350 -4.91 -19.25 15.06
C ILE A 350 -4.60 -17.97 15.83
N TRP A 351 -3.41 -17.91 16.43
CA TRP A 351 -2.78 -16.67 16.86
C TRP A 351 -1.76 -16.22 15.82
N TYR A 352 -1.69 -14.92 15.53
CA TYR A 352 -0.83 -14.41 14.47
C TYR A 352 -0.19 -13.05 14.75
N ILE A 353 0.94 -12.82 14.09
CA ILE A 353 1.56 -11.51 13.86
C ILE A 353 1.74 -11.34 12.36
N GLY A 354 1.12 -10.31 11.78
CA GLY A 354 1.28 -9.92 10.38
C GLY A 354 2.29 -8.78 10.23
N ARG A 355 3.29 -8.96 9.36
CA ARG A 355 4.38 -8.02 9.12
C ARG A 355 4.61 -7.73 7.64
N PHE A 356 5.14 -6.56 7.33
CA PHE A 356 5.79 -6.28 6.05
C PHE A 356 7.24 -6.78 6.03
N LEU A 357 7.90 -6.79 4.87
CA LEU A 357 9.31 -7.19 4.73
C LEU A 357 10.32 -6.22 5.37
N ASP A 358 9.86 -5.07 5.84
CA ASP A 358 10.63 -4.13 6.66
C ASP A 358 10.41 -4.36 8.17
N GLY A 359 9.62 -5.36 8.56
CA GLY A 359 9.36 -5.74 9.94
C GLY A 359 8.28 -4.93 10.65
N PHE A 360 7.66 -3.93 10.00
CA PHE A 360 6.51 -3.23 10.56
C PHE A 360 5.34 -4.20 10.77
N ILE A 361 4.77 -4.23 11.98
CA ILE A 361 3.63 -5.07 12.32
C ILE A 361 2.36 -4.30 11.96
N PHE A 362 1.65 -4.78 10.92
CA PHE A 362 0.42 -4.14 10.46
C PHE A 362 -0.81 -4.63 11.20
N ASP A 363 -0.77 -5.87 11.73
CA ASP A 363 -1.87 -6.48 12.46
C ASP A 363 -1.42 -7.65 13.35
N THR A 364 -2.14 -7.89 14.44
CA THR A 364 -1.96 -9.06 15.32
C THR A 364 -3.16 -9.23 16.24
N ASN A 365 -3.54 -10.48 16.52
CA ASN A 365 -4.52 -10.79 17.55
C ASN A 365 -3.90 -11.07 18.93
N ILE A 366 -2.58 -10.94 19.11
CA ILE A 366 -1.87 -11.23 20.37
C ILE A 366 -1.68 -9.95 21.18
N ASP A 367 -2.26 -9.88 22.37
CA ASP A 367 -2.35 -8.63 23.15
C ASP A 367 -0.99 -8.13 23.65
N GLU A 368 -0.09 -9.03 24.04
CA GLU A 368 1.25 -8.67 24.47
C GLU A 368 2.05 -8.03 23.34
N VAL A 369 1.86 -8.51 22.10
CA VAL A 369 2.46 -7.93 20.90
C VAL A 369 1.83 -6.57 20.61
N LYS A 370 0.50 -6.44 20.63
CA LYS A 370 -0.18 -5.13 20.52
C LYS A 370 0.37 -4.14 21.53
N LYS A 371 0.65 -4.60 22.76
CA LYS A 371 1.19 -3.74 23.82
C LYS A 371 2.60 -3.24 23.54
N ILE A 372 3.46 -4.10 23.00
CA ILE A 372 4.82 -3.74 22.62
C ILE A 372 4.81 -2.68 21.50
N ILE A 373 3.92 -2.83 20.51
CA ILE A 373 3.93 -2.02 19.29
C ILE A 373 3.06 -0.76 19.43
N TYR A 374 1.82 -0.91 19.85
CA TYR A 374 0.81 0.15 19.81
C TYR A 374 0.57 0.81 21.17
N GLY A 375 0.93 0.16 22.28
CA GLY A 375 0.76 0.70 23.64
C GLY A 375 -0.43 0.09 24.39
N GLU A 376 -1.35 0.89 24.91
CA GLU A 376 -2.45 0.36 25.71
C GLU A 376 -3.42 -0.48 24.85
N VAL A 377 -3.74 -1.69 25.30
CA VAL A 377 -4.63 -2.62 24.59
C VAL A 377 -6.07 -2.29 24.96
N GLN A 378 -6.85 -1.80 24.01
CA GLN A 378 -8.25 -1.40 24.23
C GLN A 378 -9.22 -2.59 24.34
N SER A 379 -8.91 -3.70 23.65
CA SER A 379 -9.73 -4.91 23.62
C SER A 379 -8.85 -6.15 23.55
N ALA A 380 -9.16 -7.13 24.41
CA ALA A 380 -8.48 -8.41 24.41
C ALA A 380 -8.68 -9.14 23.08
N GLY A 381 -7.60 -9.68 22.54
CA GLY A 381 -7.61 -10.48 21.33
C GLY A 381 -8.10 -11.90 21.58
N SER A 382 -8.58 -12.53 20.53
CA SER A 382 -8.99 -13.94 20.51
C SER A 382 -8.35 -14.66 19.34
N ALA A 383 -8.11 -15.96 19.50
CA ALA A 383 -7.69 -16.82 18.41
C ALA A 383 -8.69 -16.72 17.24
N LEU A 384 -8.17 -16.58 16.03
CA LEU A 384 -8.96 -16.61 14.80
C LEU A 384 -9.39 -18.06 14.54
N SER A 385 -10.69 -18.32 14.48
CA SER A 385 -11.22 -19.63 14.08
C SER A 385 -11.30 -19.72 12.56
N TYR A 386 -10.64 -20.71 11.95
CA TYR A 386 -10.59 -20.88 10.50
C TYR A 386 -10.73 -22.34 10.09
N THR A 387 -11.69 -22.62 9.18
CA THR A 387 -11.85 -23.91 8.50
C THR A 387 -11.51 -23.72 7.03
N PRO A 388 -10.41 -24.30 6.51
CA PRO A 388 -9.93 -24.02 5.16
C PRO A 388 -10.95 -24.27 4.04
N SER A 389 -11.75 -25.33 4.13
CA SER A 389 -12.80 -25.65 3.16
C SER A 389 -13.95 -24.64 3.13
N SER A 390 -14.14 -23.86 4.21
CA SER A 390 -15.15 -22.79 4.27
C SER A 390 -14.69 -21.49 3.59
N GLY A 391 -13.39 -21.37 3.26
CA GLY A 391 -12.83 -20.14 2.70
C GLY A 391 -12.88 -18.96 3.68
N GLY A 392 -12.91 -17.73 3.15
CA GLY A 392 -13.06 -16.51 3.94
C GLY A 392 -11.76 -15.88 4.46
N MET A 393 -10.62 -16.54 4.25
CA MET A 393 -9.27 -16.03 4.55
C MET A 393 -8.42 -15.90 3.29
N ILE A 394 -7.23 -15.31 3.43
CA ILE A 394 -6.28 -15.14 2.33
C ILE A 394 -5.89 -16.49 1.68
N GLN A 395 -5.60 -16.47 0.38
CA GLN A 395 -5.23 -17.68 -0.38
C GLN A 395 -3.99 -18.36 0.20
N ALA A 396 -3.02 -17.59 0.71
CA ALA A 396 -1.85 -18.12 1.38
C ALA A 396 -2.20 -19.02 2.59
N PHE A 397 -3.25 -18.70 3.34
CA PHE A 397 -3.71 -19.53 4.46
C PHE A 397 -4.35 -20.83 3.97
N TYR A 398 -5.10 -20.78 2.86
CA TYR A 398 -5.70 -21.97 2.26
C TYR A 398 -4.65 -23.04 1.89
N TYR A 399 -3.50 -22.63 1.33
CA TYR A 399 -2.44 -23.57 0.98
C TYR A 399 -1.53 -23.96 2.16
N THR A 400 -1.48 -23.14 3.21
CA THR A 400 -0.55 -23.35 4.33
C THR A 400 -1.20 -24.06 5.51
N ILE A 401 -2.30 -23.54 6.06
CA ILE A 401 -2.91 -24.00 7.31
C ILE A 401 -3.28 -25.50 7.31
N PRO A 402 -3.88 -26.08 6.23
CA PRO A 402 -4.21 -27.50 6.20
C PRO A 402 -3.01 -28.43 6.41
N ASN A 403 -1.80 -27.96 6.10
CA ASN A 403 -0.56 -28.72 6.20
C ASN A 403 0.15 -28.55 7.56
N LEU A 404 -0.33 -27.65 8.43
CA LEU A 404 0.19 -27.47 9.77
C LEU A 404 -0.50 -28.44 10.75
N LYS A 405 0.20 -28.82 11.82
CA LYS A 405 -0.31 -29.62 12.93
C LYS A 405 -0.97 -28.75 14.00
N TYR A 406 -1.89 -29.31 14.76
CA TYR A 406 -2.39 -28.66 15.97
C TYR A 406 -1.26 -28.53 17.01
N GLY A 407 -1.13 -27.37 17.66
CA GLY A 407 -0.03 -27.06 18.58
C GLY A 407 1.25 -26.55 17.91
N GLN A 408 1.25 -26.35 16.59
CA GLN A 408 2.44 -25.97 15.81
C GLN A 408 2.65 -24.45 15.75
N TRP A 409 3.91 -24.04 15.84
CA TRP A 409 4.39 -22.74 15.35
C TRP A 409 4.86 -22.84 13.90
N ALA A 410 4.56 -21.80 13.11
CA ALA A 410 5.00 -21.69 11.72
C ALA A 410 5.17 -20.23 11.31
N GLU A 411 5.96 -20.01 10.27
CA GLU A 411 6.10 -18.74 9.57
C GLU A 411 5.67 -18.91 8.11
N LEU A 412 5.06 -17.87 7.56
CA LEU A 412 4.56 -17.82 6.19
C LEU A 412 5.00 -16.51 5.56
N ILE A 413 5.54 -16.55 4.35
CA ILE A 413 5.86 -15.35 3.57
C ILE A 413 5.27 -15.48 2.17
N THR A 414 4.68 -14.39 1.68
CA THR A 414 4.00 -14.40 0.39
C THR A 414 3.89 -13.04 -0.27
N THR A 415 3.72 -13.03 -1.59
CA THR A 415 3.33 -11.85 -2.35
C THR A 415 1.90 -11.40 -2.00
N SER A 416 1.62 -10.11 -2.19
CA SER A 416 0.30 -9.50 -2.00
C SER A 416 -0.81 -10.22 -2.76
N THR A 417 -0.53 -10.75 -3.94
CA THR A 417 -1.49 -11.43 -4.82
C THR A 417 -2.10 -12.69 -4.20
N ASN A 418 -1.33 -13.39 -3.36
CA ASN A 418 -1.79 -14.55 -2.59
C ASN A 418 -2.39 -14.14 -1.23
N ALA A 419 -2.41 -12.84 -0.94
CA ALA A 419 -2.93 -12.26 0.28
C ALA A 419 -4.03 -11.22 0.03
N TYR A 420 -3.69 -9.94 0.08
CA TYR A 420 -4.64 -8.83 0.02
C TYR A 420 -4.82 -8.22 -1.38
N GLY A 421 -4.21 -8.83 -2.39
CA GLY A 421 -4.28 -8.43 -3.80
C GLY A 421 -3.33 -7.29 -4.18
N SER A 422 -3.22 -7.06 -5.49
CA SER A 422 -2.41 -5.96 -6.06
C SER A 422 -2.90 -4.57 -5.68
N SER A 423 -4.16 -4.42 -5.29
CA SER A 423 -4.76 -3.16 -4.85
C SER A 423 -4.45 -2.80 -3.38
N GLY A 424 -3.98 -3.76 -2.57
CA GLY A 424 -3.77 -3.55 -1.13
C GLY A 424 -5.07 -3.42 -0.32
N LYS A 425 -4.96 -2.90 0.91
CA LYS A 425 -6.09 -2.66 1.83
C LYS A 425 -5.93 -1.34 2.54
N THR A 426 -6.98 -0.52 2.52
CA THR A 426 -7.04 0.70 3.34
C THR A 426 -7.22 0.34 4.81
N GLY A 427 -6.42 0.96 5.68
CA GLY A 427 -6.60 0.88 7.13
C GLY A 427 -7.89 1.57 7.57
N SER A 428 -8.61 0.98 8.53
CA SER A 428 -9.85 1.56 9.07
C SER A 428 -9.62 2.12 10.46
N THR A 429 -9.73 3.44 10.63
CA THR A 429 -9.65 4.09 11.95
C THR A 429 -11.02 4.47 12.56
N SER A 430 -12.14 4.44 11.82
CA SER A 430 -13.51 4.62 12.37
C SER A 430 -14.63 4.25 11.38
N SER A 431 -15.79 3.84 11.91
CA SER A 431 -17.00 3.43 11.18
C SER A 431 -17.82 4.63 10.67
N SER A 432 -17.57 5.11 9.45
CA SER A 432 -18.58 5.82 8.64
C SER A 432 -18.16 5.98 7.18
N THR A 433 -19.07 5.49 6.32
CA THR A 433 -19.37 5.72 4.91
C THR A 433 -18.50 6.65 4.05
N SER A 434 -18.00 6.07 2.94
CA SER A 434 -17.88 6.66 1.60
C SER A 434 -17.39 8.10 1.49
N GLY A 435 -16.07 8.28 1.52
CA GLY A 435 -15.39 9.40 0.86
C GLY A 435 -14.37 8.82 -0.09
N THR A 436 -14.49 9.09 -1.39
CA THR A 436 -13.45 8.75 -2.37
C THR A 436 -12.19 9.50 -1.97
N SER A 437 -11.21 8.79 -1.41
CA SER A 437 -9.84 9.29 -1.31
C SER A 437 -9.40 9.71 -2.71
N GLY A 438 -8.65 10.81 -2.85
CA GLY A 438 -8.13 11.29 -4.13
C GLY A 438 -7.20 10.32 -4.87
N TYR A 439 -7.03 9.10 -4.33
CA TYR A 439 -6.38 7.95 -4.94
C TYR A 439 -7.26 6.71 -4.66
N SER A 440 -7.78 6.05 -5.71
CA SER A 440 -8.53 4.78 -5.60
C SER A 440 -7.98 3.76 -6.60
N SER A 441 -7.84 2.49 -6.20
CA SER A 441 -7.43 1.43 -7.13
C SER A 441 -8.54 1.19 -8.18
N SER A 442 -8.14 0.98 -9.43
CA SER A 442 -9.05 0.90 -10.58
C SER A 442 -9.06 -0.49 -11.23
N TYR A 443 -10.09 -0.79 -12.02
CA TYR A 443 -10.14 -2.00 -12.85
C TYR A 443 -8.90 -2.16 -13.76
N TYR A 444 -8.26 -1.04 -14.14
CA TYR A 444 -7.03 -1.06 -14.93
C TYR A 444 -5.84 -1.65 -14.17
N ASP A 445 -5.78 -1.50 -12.85
CA ASP A 445 -4.71 -2.11 -12.03
C ASP A 445 -4.76 -3.64 -12.11
N TYR A 446 -5.96 -4.21 -12.16
CA TYR A 446 -6.16 -5.64 -12.37
C TYR A 446 -5.75 -6.10 -13.78
N LEU A 447 -6.08 -5.34 -14.82
CA LEU A 447 -5.62 -5.64 -16.18
C LEU A 447 -4.09 -5.57 -16.30
N ASN A 448 -3.48 -4.56 -15.68
CA ASN A 448 -2.04 -4.43 -15.59
C ASN A 448 -1.42 -5.63 -14.87
N TYR A 449 -2.00 -6.05 -13.74
CA TYR A 449 -1.61 -7.27 -13.04
C TYR A 449 -1.62 -8.50 -13.95
N LEU A 450 -2.69 -8.73 -14.73
CA LEU A 450 -2.76 -9.87 -15.65
C LEU A 450 -1.65 -9.83 -16.71
N ASN A 451 -1.33 -8.64 -17.24
CA ASN A 451 -0.23 -8.47 -18.19
C ASN A 451 1.13 -8.77 -17.55
N TYR A 452 1.37 -8.27 -16.33
CA TYR A 452 2.59 -8.55 -15.57
C TYR A 452 2.73 -10.04 -15.28
N ALA A 453 1.67 -10.68 -14.79
CA ALA A 453 1.65 -12.10 -14.48
C ALA A 453 1.98 -12.96 -15.71
N ASN A 454 1.42 -12.64 -16.87
CA ASN A 454 1.73 -13.35 -18.12
C ASN A 454 3.21 -13.18 -18.52
N SER A 455 3.76 -11.96 -18.39
CA SER A 455 5.17 -11.71 -18.71
C SER A 455 6.15 -12.44 -17.78
N TYR A 456 5.81 -12.55 -16.49
CA TYR A 456 6.72 -13.06 -15.47
C TYR A 456 6.56 -14.57 -15.18
N TYR A 457 5.31 -15.06 -15.11
CA TYR A 457 4.98 -16.46 -14.83
C TYR A 457 4.54 -17.26 -16.07
N GLY A 458 4.31 -16.62 -17.22
CA GLY A 458 3.93 -17.30 -18.47
C GLY A 458 5.07 -18.11 -19.09
N SER A 459 4.78 -18.86 -20.17
CA SER A 459 5.68 -19.86 -20.78
C SER A 459 7.07 -19.35 -21.21
N GLY A 460 7.24 -18.03 -21.35
CA GLY A 460 8.52 -17.38 -21.65
C GLY A 460 9.12 -16.52 -20.52
N GLY A 461 8.49 -16.47 -19.34
CA GLY A 461 8.93 -15.68 -18.18
C GLY A 461 9.90 -16.43 -17.26
N TYR A 462 10.49 -15.72 -16.29
CA TYR A 462 11.48 -16.28 -15.34
C TYR A 462 10.95 -17.50 -14.58
N TYR A 463 9.68 -17.47 -14.18
CA TYR A 463 9.01 -18.58 -13.50
C TYR A 463 8.21 -19.50 -14.43
N GLY A 464 8.27 -19.27 -15.73
CA GLY A 464 7.52 -20.01 -16.75
C GLY A 464 7.76 -21.51 -16.73
N GLY A 465 8.96 -21.96 -16.36
CA GLY A 465 9.28 -23.40 -16.24
C GLY A 465 8.54 -24.11 -15.10
N TYR A 466 8.42 -23.45 -13.94
CA TYR A 466 7.84 -24.04 -12.73
C TYR A 466 6.30 -24.09 -12.77
N TYR A 467 5.68 -23.03 -13.28
CA TYR A 467 4.23 -22.82 -13.22
C TYR A 467 3.57 -22.78 -14.61
N ASN A 468 4.22 -23.37 -15.63
CA ASN A 468 3.90 -23.29 -17.07
C ASN A 468 2.43 -23.58 -17.43
N ASN A 469 1.68 -24.27 -16.57
CA ASN A 469 0.27 -24.60 -16.76
C ASN A 469 -0.73 -23.70 -16.01
N TYR A 470 -0.30 -22.90 -15.03
CA TYR A 470 -1.22 -22.07 -14.23
C TYR A 470 -1.46 -20.71 -14.90
N TYR A 471 -0.43 -20.10 -15.50
CA TYR A 471 -0.54 -18.80 -16.18
C TYR A 471 -0.32 -18.86 -17.71
N GLY A 472 0.20 -19.97 -18.26
CA GLY A 472 0.67 -20.08 -19.65
C GLY A 472 -0.37 -20.39 -20.75
N GLY A 473 -1.67 -20.38 -20.45
CA GLY A 473 -2.74 -20.78 -21.39
C GLY A 473 -3.43 -19.64 -22.16
N TYR A 474 -2.93 -18.40 -22.12
CA TYR A 474 -3.64 -17.22 -22.63
C TYR A 474 -3.41 -16.92 -24.12
N GLY A 475 -3.60 -17.94 -24.97
CA GLY A 475 -3.48 -17.86 -26.42
C GLY A 475 -4.71 -18.40 -27.14
N GLY A 476 -5.86 -17.74 -26.99
CA GLY A 476 -7.04 -18.01 -27.81
C GLY A 476 -8.35 -17.89 -27.06
N TYR A 477 -9.03 -16.76 -27.27
CA TYR A 477 -10.49 -16.61 -27.16
C TYR A 477 -11.14 -17.00 -25.83
N TYR A 478 -11.44 -15.97 -25.04
CA TYR A 478 -12.41 -15.93 -23.94
C TYR A 478 -13.49 -17.02 -23.99
N GLY A 479 -13.60 -17.77 -22.89
CA GLY A 479 -14.77 -18.58 -22.55
C GLY A 479 -14.43 -20.04 -22.29
N GLY A 480 -14.47 -20.46 -21.02
CA GLY A 480 -14.78 -21.87 -20.75
C GLY A 480 -14.26 -22.52 -19.48
N TYR A 481 -13.25 -22.00 -18.78
CA TYR A 481 -12.68 -22.72 -17.62
C TYR A 481 -12.40 -21.90 -16.36
N TYR A 482 -12.89 -20.65 -16.32
CA TYR A 482 -13.18 -19.90 -15.08
C TYR A 482 -14.69 -19.99 -14.74
N GLY A 483 -15.34 -21.09 -15.13
CA GLY A 483 -16.79 -21.22 -15.22
C GLY A 483 -17.53 -21.68 -13.97
N ASP A 484 -16.86 -22.32 -13.00
CA ASP A 484 -17.60 -23.00 -11.90
C ASP A 484 -17.20 -22.56 -10.48
N MET A 485 -16.36 -21.51 -10.33
CA MET A 485 -16.06 -20.92 -9.01
C MET A 485 -16.25 -19.40 -8.95
N TYR A 486 -16.83 -18.80 -10.00
CA TYR A 486 -17.31 -17.41 -10.03
C TYR A 486 -18.72 -17.37 -10.61
N GLY A 487 -19.65 -17.98 -9.89
CA GLY A 487 -21.08 -17.88 -10.16
C GLY A 487 -21.66 -16.65 -9.46
N SER A 488 -21.98 -15.63 -10.27
CA SER A 488 -22.94 -14.54 -10.02
C SER A 488 -22.76 -13.71 -8.73
N ASP A 489 -21.92 -12.68 -8.82
CA ASP A 489 -22.37 -11.28 -8.65
C ASP A 489 -21.23 -10.36 -9.09
N TYR A 490 -21.39 -9.74 -10.27
CA TYR A 490 -20.67 -8.52 -10.61
C TYR A 490 -21.33 -7.40 -9.81
N ASP A 491 -21.09 -7.41 -8.50
CA ASP A 491 -21.22 -6.25 -7.65
C ASP A 491 -19.80 -5.96 -7.14
N SER A 492 -19.38 -4.71 -7.31
CA SER A 492 -18.12 -4.14 -6.82
C SER A 492 -18.09 -4.04 -5.29
N SER A 493 -18.69 -5.01 -4.61
CA SER A 493 -18.87 -5.12 -3.16
C SER A 493 -18.95 -6.58 -2.68
N SER A 494 -18.23 -7.52 -3.28
CA SER A 494 -17.95 -8.82 -2.61
C SER A 494 -16.85 -8.66 -1.55
N THR A 495 -17.17 -7.86 -0.55
CA THR A 495 -16.70 -8.01 0.83
C THR A 495 -17.01 -9.44 1.31
N GLY A 496 -16.06 -10.35 1.09
CA GLY A 496 -16.11 -11.71 1.62
C GLY A 496 -14.81 -12.16 2.30
N THR A 497 -13.87 -11.25 2.54
CA THR A 497 -12.70 -11.50 3.40
C THR A 497 -12.93 -10.75 4.71
N THR A 498 -13.69 -11.33 5.62
CA THR A 498 -13.78 -10.81 6.99
C THR A 498 -12.52 -11.21 7.77
N VAL A 499 -11.40 -10.55 7.45
CA VAL A 499 -10.42 -10.25 8.49
C VAL A 499 -10.97 -9.03 9.22
N THR A 500 -11.14 -9.18 10.53
CA THR A 500 -11.50 -8.11 11.47
C THR A 500 -10.57 -6.92 11.27
N THR A 501 -11.09 -5.83 10.72
CA THR A 501 -10.56 -4.45 10.81
C THR A 501 -9.03 -4.33 10.78
N ILE A 502 -8.41 -4.38 9.58
CA ILE A 502 -7.01 -3.98 9.46
C ILE A 502 -6.93 -2.48 9.79
N SER A 503 -6.20 -2.13 10.84
CA SER A 503 -6.06 -0.73 11.27
C SER A 503 -5.01 0.01 10.43
N THR A 504 -3.99 -0.70 9.98
CA THR A 504 -2.88 -0.19 9.16
C THR A 504 -3.18 -0.34 7.66
N GLU A 505 -2.86 0.66 6.82
CA GLU A 505 -2.88 0.46 5.36
C GLU A 505 -1.86 -0.59 4.93
N ILE A 506 -2.27 -1.50 4.05
CA ILE A 506 -1.40 -2.40 3.28
C ILE A 506 -1.32 -1.85 1.87
N PRO A 507 -0.16 -1.32 1.42
CA PRO A 507 -0.03 -0.78 0.07
C PRO A 507 -0.18 -1.85 -1.01
N SER A 508 -0.37 -1.38 -2.25
CA SER A 508 -0.34 -2.21 -3.45
C SER A 508 0.99 -2.96 -3.59
N PHE A 509 0.96 -4.21 -4.06
CA PHE A 509 2.17 -5.03 -4.31
C PHE A 509 3.13 -5.10 -3.11
N THR A 510 2.57 -5.21 -1.90
CA THR A 510 3.36 -5.32 -0.68
C THR A 510 3.37 -6.77 -0.18
N PRO A 511 4.54 -7.43 -0.14
CA PRO A 511 4.67 -8.77 0.40
C PRO A 511 4.44 -8.78 1.92
N LEU A 512 3.97 -9.93 2.42
CA LEU A 512 3.56 -10.10 3.80
C LEU A 512 4.23 -11.31 4.42
N ILE A 513 4.54 -11.19 5.70
CA ILE A 513 4.98 -12.27 6.58
C ILE A 513 3.92 -12.48 7.65
N PHE A 514 3.61 -13.74 7.95
CA PHE A 514 2.77 -14.14 9.08
C PHE A 514 3.55 -15.10 9.97
N GLN A 515 3.67 -14.76 11.24
CA GLN A 515 4.09 -15.68 12.30
C GLN A 515 2.83 -16.25 12.95
N LEU A 516 2.70 -17.57 12.98
CA LEU A 516 1.46 -18.29 13.29
C LEU A 516 1.67 -19.29 14.44
N TYR A 517 0.67 -19.38 15.32
CA TYR A 517 0.50 -20.49 16.25
C TYR A 517 -0.89 -21.10 16.09
N ILE A 518 -0.92 -22.41 15.87
CA ILE A 518 -2.16 -23.20 15.83
C ILE A 518 -2.36 -23.80 17.22
N GLU A 519 -3.47 -23.50 17.89
CA GLU A 519 -3.75 -24.10 19.21
C GLU A 519 -3.84 -25.64 19.11
N PRO A 520 -3.52 -26.38 20.18
CA PRO A 520 -3.82 -27.80 20.27
C PRO A 520 -5.30 -28.08 20.03
N LYS A 521 -5.60 -29.26 19.49
CA LYS A 521 -6.98 -29.71 19.27
C LYS A 521 -7.65 -29.94 20.62
N GLU A 522 -8.84 -29.37 20.81
CA GLU A 522 -9.68 -29.58 22.02
C GLU A 522 -10.16 -31.02 22.16
#